data_AF-A0A0T1WRH8-F1
#
_entry.id   AF-A0A0T1WRH8-F1
#
_cell.length_a   1.000
_cell.length_b   1.000
_cell.length_c   1.000
_cell.angle_alpha   90.00
_cell.angle_beta   90.00
_cell.angle_gamma   90.00
#
_symmetry.space_group_name_H-M   'P 1'
#
loop_
_entity.id
_entity.type
_entity.pdbx_description
1 polymer ?
#
loop_
_entity_poly.entity_id
_entity_poly.type
_entity_poly.pdbx_seq_one_letter_code
_entity_poly.pdbx_strand_id
1 'polypeptide(L)' 'MTNAFINHLSSELEGLKSAGLYKSERVITSKQAGEIEVASGERVLNFCANNYLGLADSEELAEA' A
#
# COMPACT_ATOMS: atom_id res chain seq x y z
N MET A 1 -7.53 25.10 -10.86
CA MET A 1 -8.64 24.58 -10.02
C MET A 1 -9.17 25.72 -9.17
N THR A 2 -10.47 25.73 -8.88
CA THR A 2 -11.08 26.77 -8.03
C THR A 2 -10.94 26.38 -6.55
N ASN A 3 -10.88 27.37 -5.65
CA ASN A 3 -10.83 27.11 -4.20
C ASN A 3 -12.04 26.31 -3.71
N ALA A 4 -13.22 26.54 -4.30
CA ALA A 4 -14.43 25.81 -3.95
C ALA A 4 -14.31 24.30 -4.20
N PHE A 5 -13.70 23.91 -5.33
CA PHE A 5 -13.48 22.50 -5.66
C PHE A 5 -12.50 21.85 -4.69
N ILE A 6 -11.38 22.51 -4.38
CA ILE A 6 -10.40 21.99 -3.41
C ILE A 6 -11.02 21.84 -2.01
N ASN A 7 -11.81 22.82 -1.57
CA ASN A 7 -12.50 22.75 -0.28
C ASN A 7 -13.48 21.58 -0.21
N HIS A 8 -14.22 21.32 -1.29
CA HIS A 8 -15.10 20.17 -1.39
C HIS A 8 -14.30 18.86 -1.25
N LEU A 9 -13.20 18.69 -2.00
CA LEU A 9 -12.36 17.49 -1.89
C LEU A 9 -11.79 17.30 -0.48
N SER A 10 -11.30 18.37 0.15
CA SER A 10 -10.80 18.31 1.53
C SER A 10 -11.90 17.87 2.51
N SER A 11 -13.13 18.38 2.33
CA SER A 11 -14.27 17.98 3.15
C SER A 11 -14.64 16.50 2.97
N GLU A 12 -14.62 16.00 1.74
CA GLU A 12 -14.87 14.57 1.46
C GLU A 12 -13.79 13.68 2.10
N LEU A 13 -12.52 14.10 2.04
CA LEU A 13 -11.42 13.36 2.67
C LEU A 13 -11.55 13.29 4.19
N GLU A 14 -11.94 14.39 4.84
CA GLU A 14 -12.22 14.38 6.28
C GLU A 14 -13.46 13.53 6.63
N GLY A 15 -14.48 13.55 5.77
CA GLY A 15 -15.62 12.63 5.86
C GLY A 15 -15.19 11.16 5.84
N LEU A 16 -14.33 10.77 4.90
CA LEU A 16 -13.80 9.40 4.81
C LEU A 16 -12.98 9.01 6.04
N LYS A 17 -12.16 9.92 6.58
CA LYS A 17 -11.34 9.66 7.79
C LYS A 17 -12.22 9.45 9.01
N SER A 18 -13.20 10.34 9.24
CA SER A 18 -14.12 10.23 10.37
C SER A 18 -15.02 8.99 10.29
N ALA A 19 -15.38 8.54 9.09
CA ALA A 19 -16.14 7.32 8.86
C ALA A 19 -15.30 6.02 8.92
N GLY A 20 -13.97 6.10 9.04
CA GLY A 20 -13.09 4.93 8.99
C GLY A 20 -12.98 4.27 7.61
N LEU A 21 -13.39 4.98 6.55
CA LEU A 21 -13.35 4.52 5.15
C LEU A 21 -12.08 4.98 4.42
N TYR A 22 -11.34 5.91 5.02
CA TYR A 22 -10.06 6.37 4.49
C TYR A 22 -9.02 5.24 4.53
N LYS A 23 -8.40 4.96 3.39
CA LYS A 23 -7.35 3.94 3.27
C LYS A 23 -6.00 4.59 3.49
N SER A 24 -5.33 4.23 4.57
CA SER A 24 -3.94 4.58 4.79
C SER A 24 -3.03 3.51 4.20
N GLU A 25 -2.03 3.93 3.43
CA GLU A 25 -1.04 3.02 2.85
C GLU A 25 -0.03 2.59 3.92
N ARG A 26 0.44 1.33 3.81
CA ARG A 26 1.61 0.84 4.54
C ARG A 26 2.73 0.66 3.53
N VAL A 27 3.83 1.38 3.73
CA VAL A 27 4.97 1.33 2.82
C VAL A 27 5.75 0.05 3.08
N ILE A 28 5.96 -0.75 2.04
CA ILE A 28 6.80 -1.95 2.05
C ILE A 28 8.20 -1.55 1.57
N THR A 29 9.23 -1.98 2.28
CA THR A 29 10.65 -1.62 2.02
C THR A 29 11.48 -2.78 1.49
N SER A 30 10.96 -4.02 1.50
CA SER A 30 11.59 -5.20 0.92
C SER A 30 11.05 -5.54 -0.49
N LYS A 31 11.68 -6.52 -1.16
CA LYS A 31 11.04 -7.21 -2.30
C LYS A 31 9.74 -7.90 -1.85
N GLN A 32 8.86 -8.20 -2.81
CA GLN A 32 7.60 -8.88 -2.56
C GLN A 32 7.81 -10.37 -2.31
N ALA A 33 7.50 -10.85 -1.11
CA ALA A 33 7.66 -12.25 -0.72
C ALA A 33 6.61 -12.66 0.33
N GLY A 34 6.64 -13.92 0.77
CA GLY A 34 5.77 -14.40 1.86
C GLY A 34 6.03 -13.68 3.19
N GLU A 35 7.26 -13.24 3.44
CA GLU A 35 7.65 -12.35 4.54
C GLU A 35 8.18 -11.03 3.96
N ILE A 36 7.68 -9.90 4.45
CA ILE A 36 8.03 -8.56 3.97
C ILE A 36 8.46 -7.65 5.12
N GLU A 37 9.22 -6.61 4.79
CA GLU A 37 9.54 -5.51 5.71
C GLU A 37 8.69 -4.29 5.38
N VAL A 38 8.12 -3.66 6.40
CA VAL A 38 7.39 -2.38 6.28
C VAL A 38 8.21 -1.23 6.84
N ALA A 39 7.90 0.00 6.44
CA ALA A 39 8.65 1.19 6.85
C ALA A 39 8.67 1.47 8.37
N SER A 40 7.83 0.78 9.16
CA SER A 40 7.93 0.78 10.63
C SER A 40 9.11 -0.05 11.16
N GLY A 41 9.80 -0.81 10.30
CA GLY A 41 10.89 -1.74 10.64
C GLY A 41 10.41 -3.14 11.01
N GLU A 42 9.10 -3.39 11.01
CA GLU A 42 8.53 -4.70 11.34
C GLU A 42 8.66 -5.67 10.15
N ARG A 43 8.98 -6.93 10.46
CA ARG A 43 8.89 -8.05 9.51
C ARG A 43 7.58 -8.79 9.74
N VAL A 44 6.78 -8.94 8.68
CA VAL A 44 5.43 -9.48 8.75
C VAL A 44 5.17 -10.47 7.61
N LEU A 45 4.24 -11.40 7.81
CA LEU A 45 3.79 -12.32 6.75
C LEU A 45 2.75 -11.65 5.84
N ASN A 46 2.94 -11.73 4.52
CA ASN A 46 2.05 -11.11 3.54
C ASN A 46 1.01 -12.09 2.98
N PHE A 47 -0.19 -12.07 3.55
CA PHE A 47 -1.33 -12.88 3.11
C PHE A 47 -2.32 -12.16 2.19
N CYS A 48 -2.01 -10.94 1.74
CA CYS A 48 -2.88 -10.16 0.87
C CYS A 48 -2.24 -9.81 -0.49
N ALA A 49 -1.17 -10.51 -0.87
CA ALA A 49 -0.54 -10.36 -2.16
C ALA A 49 -1.23 -11.20 -3.25
N ASN A 50 -1.14 -10.74 -4.49
CA ASN A 50 -1.47 -11.53 -5.68
C ASN A 50 -0.26 -12.35 -6.18
N ASN A 51 0.76 -12.58 -5.33
CA ASN A 51 1.97 -13.33 -5.65
C ASN A 51 1.76 -14.85 -5.44
N TYR A 52 0.80 -15.42 -6.15
CA TYR A 52 0.30 -16.79 -5.90
C TYR A 52 1.37 -17.88 -6.02
N LEU A 53 2.29 -17.72 -6.97
CA LEU A 53 3.37 -18.69 -7.23
C LEU A 53 4.68 -18.34 -6.51
N GLY A 54 4.71 -17.23 -5.75
CA GLY A 54 5.92 -16.80 -5.06
C GLY A 54 7.05 -16.37 -6.00
N LEU A 55 6.74 -15.82 -7.17
CA LEU A 55 7.72 -15.48 -8.20
C LEU A 55 8.06 -13.99 -8.27
N ALA A 56 7.36 -13.14 -7.51
CA ALA A 56 7.55 -11.69 -7.56
C ALA A 56 8.95 -11.20 -7.12
N ASP A 57 9.73 -12.03 -6.43
CA ASP A 57 11.12 -11.75 -6.04
C ASP A 57 12.15 -12.68 -6.72
N SER A 58 11.74 -13.47 -7.71
CA SER A 58 12.60 -14.39 -8.45
C SER A 58 13.74 -13.67 -9.19
N GLU A 59 14.98 -14.11 -8.94
CA GLU A 59 16.17 -13.60 -9.64
C GLU A 59 16.16 -13.99 -11.13
N GLU A 60 15.81 -15.24 -11.45
CA GLU A 60 15.70 -15.73 -12.84
C GLU A 60 14.75 -14.87 -13.67
N LEU A 61 13.59 -14.48 -13.12
CA LEU A 61 12.64 -13.62 -13.82
C LEU A 61 13.09 -12.16 -13.90
N ALA A 62 13.86 -11.68 -12.92
CA ALA A 62 14.38 -10.32 -12.93
C ALA A 62 15.52 -10.14 -13.95
N GLU A 63 16.24 -11.22 -14.26
CA GLU A 63 17.36 -11.25 -15.21
C GLU A 63 16.95 -11.56 -16.66
N ALA A 64 15.72 -12.04 -16.89
CA ALA A 64 15.18 -12.39 -18.21
C ALA A 64 14.78 -11.15 -19.05
#